data_AF-A0A350UHC7-F1
#
_entry.id   AF-A0A350UHC7-F1
#
_cell.length_a   1.000
_cell.length_b   1.000
_cell.length_c   1.000
_cell.angle_alpha   90.00
_cell.angle_beta   90.00
_cell.angle_gamma   90.00
#
_symmetry.space_group_name_H-M   'P 1'
#
loop_
_entity.id
_entity.type
_entity.pdbx_description
1 polymer ?
#
loop_
_entity_poly.entity_id
_entity_poly.type
_entity_poly.pdbx_seq_one_letter_code
_entity_poly.pdbx_strand_id
1 'polypeptide(L)'
;MRAAVWLMLLGALPGTAQVLTRASIEKALKGGRDAGQLAEEAAKRGVGFVMQADDEAALTAAGATPGLLAALKGGYRPEGPPLTQSDLLMVLRLRPPKERLSRLIESRGVEFAMSKEIGAEILAAGGDSSIVGLIALNRKEPPAPPEPEIVVPPLPGDAISFQRISPYDAATPAGVCDLRIRVDHEVEFYLRGEEITADVRRGAPPVAVDCNCSQPLPAAAVIMDVKKMRGRGQVTLIEKPSADNFFRARIHVLDGSGGADLYHLRLSWTR
;
A
#
# COMPACT_ATOMS: atom_id res chain seq x y z
N MET A 1 38.27 9.83 3.08
CA MET A 1 37.26 10.84 3.45
C MET A 1 36.69 11.48 2.19
N ARG A 2 35.45 11.17 1.84
CA ARG A 2 34.52 12.03 1.07
C ARG A 2 33.17 11.30 1.04
N ALA A 3 32.28 11.72 1.93
CA ALA A 3 30.92 11.23 2.05
C ALA A 3 30.11 11.69 0.83
N ALA A 4 29.58 10.75 0.06
CA ALA A 4 28.59 11.03 -0.97
C ALA A 4 27.22 11.07 -0.29
N VAL A 5 26.70 12.27 -0.10
CA VAL A 5 25.32 12.52 0.36
C VAL A 5 24.40 12.12 -0.79
N TRP A 6 23.72 10.99 -0.63
CA TRP A 6 22.59 10.61 -1.48
C TRP A 6 21.39 11.47 -1.09
N LEU A 7 21.03 12.41 -1.96
CA LEU A 7 19.77 13.14 -1.87
C LEU A 7 18.66 12.19 -2.35
N MET A 8 17.94 11.58 -1.43
CA MET A 8 16.69 10.87 -1.75
C MET A 8 15.69 11.88 -2.31
N LEU A 9 15.43 11.80 -3.61
CA LEU A 9 14.19 12.29 -4.20
C LEU A 9 13.04 11.52 -3.53
N LEU A 10 12.29 12.19 -2.66
CA LEU A 10 10.96 11.71 -2.27
C LEU A 10 10.10 11.65 -3.55
N GLY A 11 9.85 10.44 -4.02
CA GLY A 11 8.81 10.16 -4.98
C GLY A 11 7.46 10.58 -4.39
N ALA A 12 6.72 11.38 -5.15
CA ALA A 12 5.32 11.63 -4.87
C ALA A 12 4.56 10.29 -4.89
N LEU A 13 3.90 9.96 -3.77
CA LEU A 13 2.97 8.84 -3.71
C LEU A 13 1.83 9.07 -4.71
N PRO A 14 1.39 8.04 -5.46
CA PRO A 14 0.20 8.15 -6.29
C PRO A 14 -1.05 7.97 -5.39
N GLY A 15 -2.08 8.80 -5.60
CA GLY A 15 -3.42 8.49 -5.11
C GLY A 15 -3.99 9.38 -4.00
N THR A 16 -4.08 10.69 -4.23
CA THR A 16 -5.31 11.46 -3.94
C THR A 16 -5.39 12.55 -5.02
N ALA A 17 -6.57 12.85 -5.55
CA ALA A 17 -6.74 13.83 -6.62
C ALA A 17 -6.52 15.26 -6.09
N GLN A 18 -5.27 15.62 -5.83
CA GLN A 18 -4.87 16.86 -5.15
C GLN A 18 -5.39 18.10 -5.90
N VAL A 19 -5.87 19.12 -5.19
CA VAL A 19 -6.28 20.41 -5.74
C VAL A 19 -5.12 21.08 -6.43
N LEU A 20 -5.42 21.96 -7.39
CA LEU A 20 -4.40 22.74 -8.06
C LEU A 20 -3.80 23.77 -7.11
N THR A 21 -2.47 23.88 -7.09
CA THR A 21 -1.75 24.89 -6.32
C THR A 21 -1.40 26.07 -7.22
N ARG A 22 -1.17 27.25 -6.63
CA ARG A 22 -0.74 28.44 -7.40
C ARG A 22 0.50 28.14 -8.23
N ALA A 23 1.50 27.50 -7.60
CA ALA A 23 2.76 27.16 -8.24
C ALA A 23 2.59 26.16 -9.39
N SER A 24 1.69 25.17 -9.29
CA SER A 24 1.46 24.22 -10.37
C SER A 24 0.77 24.86 -11.57
N ILE A 25 -0.18 25.77 -11.33
CA ILE A 25 -0.88 26.52 -12.37
C ILE A 25 0.08 27.49 -13.08
N GLU A 26 0.87 28.24 -12.32
CA GLU A 26 1.84 29.17 -12.89
C GLU A 26 2.90 28.45 -13.74
N LYS A 27 3.42 27.32 -13.25
CA LYS A 27 4.35 26.48 -14.00
C LYS A 27 3.73 25.91 -15.26
N ALA A 28 2.45 25.50 -15.20
CA ALA A 28 1.75 24.95 -16.36
C ALA A 28 1.53 26.02 -17.45
N LEU A 29 1.11 27.23 -17.06
CA LEU A 29 0.93 28.35 -17.99
C LEU A 29 2.24 28.77 -18.64
N LYS A 30 3.32 28.92 -17.85
CA LYS A 30 4.68 29.20 -18.37
C LYS A 30 5.21 28.08 -19.27
N GLY A 31 4.75 26.85 -19.06
CA GLY A 31 5.03 25.68 -19.89
C GLY A 31 4.19 25.59 -21.16
N GLY A 32 3.34 26.58 -21.46
CA GLY A 32 2.51 26.63 -22.66
C GLY A 32 1.22 25.81 -22.59
N ARG A 33 0.81 25.37 -21.40
CA ARG A 33 -0.44 24.62 -21.24
C ARG A 33 -1.64 25.54 -21.47
N ASP A 34 -2.67 25.01 -22.13
CA ASP A 34 -3.88 25.76 -22.45
C ASP A 34 -4.65 26.20 -21.19
N ALA A 35 -5.00 27.49 -21.14
CA ALA A 35 -5.69 28.08 -20.00
C ALA A 35 -7.14 27.60 -19.87
N GLY A 36 -7.80 27.23 -20.98
CA GLY A 36 -9.15 26.66 -20.97
C GLY A 36 -9.17 25.26 -20.35
N GLN A 37 -8.22 24.40 -20.72
CA GLN A 37 -8.03 23.09 -20.10
C GLN A 37 -7.70 23.18 -18.61
N LEU A 38 -6.85 24.14 -18.23
CA LEU A 38 -6.58 24.43 -16.82
C LEU A 38 -7.82 24.90 -16.07
N ALA A 39 -8.73 25.63 -16.73
CA ALA A 39 -9.98 26.10 -16.13
C ALA A 39 -10.96 24.93 -15.88
N GLU A 40 -11.10 24.03 -16.85
CA GLU A 40 -11.88 22.80 -16.66
C GLU A 40 -11.30 21.90 -15.56
N GLU A 41 -9.98 21.80 -15.52
CA GLU A 41 -9.27 21.04 -14.50
C GLU A 41 -9.45 21.66 -13.11
N ALA A 42 -9.37 22.99 -13.00
CA ALA A 42 -9.67 23.73 -11.78
C ALA A 42 -11.13 23.56 -11.35
N ALA A 43 -12.08 23.52 -12.28
CA ALA A 43 -13.49 23.28 -11.96
C ALA A 43 -13.72 21.85 -11.45
N LYS A 44 -13.04 20.85 -12.04
CA LYS A 44 -13.14 19.44 -11.65
C LYS A 44 -12.44 19.17 -10.31
N ARG A 45 -11.19 19.60 -10.15
CA ARG A 45 -10.33 19.27 -8.99
C ARG A 45 -10.45 20.29 -7.85
N GLY A 46 -10.71 21.55 -8.16
CA GLY A 46 -10.64 22.65 -7.20
C GLY A 46 -9.22 23.19 -7.03
N VAL A 47 -9.10 24.22 -6.21
CA VAL A 47 -7.89 25.05 -6.05
C VAL A 47 -7.56 25.21 -4.56
N GLY A 48 -6.32 24.91 -4.19
CA GLY A 48 -5.86 24.90 -2.79
C GLY A 48 -5.43 26.26 -2.24
N PHE A 49 -5.67 27.36 -2.95
CA PHE A 49 -5.31 28.71 -2.53
C PHE A 49 -6.45 29.69 -2.80
N VAL A 50 -6.56 30.71 -1.93
CA VAL A 50 -7.49 31.82 -2.15
C VAL A 50 -6.81 32.82 -3.10
N MET A 51 -7.47 33.16 -4.20
CA MET A 51 -6.97 34.17 -5.15
C MET A 51 -6.88 35.55 -4.48
N GLN A 52 -5.67 36.08 -4.34
CA GLN A 52 -5.39 37.46 -3.94
C GLN A 52 -5.13 38.35 -5.17
N ALA A 53 -5.10 39.67 -4.97
CA ALA A 53 -4.82 40.63 -6.04
C ALA A 53 -3.45 40.37 -6.71
N ASP A 54 -2.44 40.04 -5.91
CA ASP A 54 -1.09 39.71 -6.39
C ASP A 54 -1.06 38.38 -7.16
N ASP A 55 -1.91 37.41 -6.78
CA ASP A 55 -2.03 36.14 -7.49
C ASP A 55 -2.67 36.33 -8.87
N GLU A 56 -3.70 37.17 -8.95
CA GLU A 56 -4.36 37.51 -10.21
C GLU A 56 -3.39 38.20 -11.17
N ALA A 57 -2.65 39.19 -10.69
CA ALA A 57 -1.63 39.87 -11.49
C ALA A 57 -0.53 38.91 -11.98
N ALA A 58 -0.03 38.03 -11.11
CA ALA A 58 1.00 37.05 -11.45
C ALA A 58 0.50 36.01 -12.46
N LEU A 59 -0.72 35.52 -12.30
CA LEU A 59 -1.31 34.53 -13.20
C LEU A 59 -1.66 35.13 -14.56
N THR A 60 -2.17 36.38 -14.62
CA THR A 60 -2.36 37.11 -15.88
C THR A 60 -1.03 37.31 -16.61
N ALA A 61 0.03 37.71 -15.90
CA ALA A 61 1.36 37.83 -16.49
C ALA A 61 1.93 36.49 -16.99
N ALA A 62 1.50 35.37 -16.40
CA ALA A 62 1.85 34.02 -16.83
C ALA A 62 1.00 33.51 -18.01
N GLY A 63 -0.04 34.24 -18.45
CA GLY A 63 -0.91 33.86 -19.57
C GLY A 63 -2.30 33.33 -19.16
N ALA A 64 -2.75 33.54 -17.92
CA ALA A 64 -4.09 33.17 -17.50
C ALA A 64 -5.17 34.01 -18.21
N THR A 65 -6.19 33.34 -18.72
CA THR A 65 -7.37 33.99 -19.32
C THR A 65 -8.40 34.40 -18.25
N PRO A 66 -9.31 35.35 -18.54
CA PRO A 66 -10.39 35.69 -17.62
C PRO A 66 -11.25 34.49 -17.21
N GLY A 67 -11.46 33.52 -18.12
CA GLY A 67 -12.18 32.29 -17.84
C GLY A 67 -11.47 31.40 -16.82
N LEU A 68 -10.14 31.26 -16.94
CA LEU A 68 -9.34 30.57 -15.94
C LEU A 68 -9.38 31.30 -14.59
N LEU A 69 -9.21 32.62 -14.57
CA LEU A 69 -9.26 33.41 -13.33
C LEU A 69 -10.62 33.27 -12.62
N ALA A 70 -11.72 33.29 -13.36
CA ALA A 70 -13.06 33.06 -12.81
C ALA A 70 -13.20 31.64 -12.23
N ALA A 71 -12.72 30.62 -12.95
CA ALA A 71 -12.71 29.23 -12.48
C ALA A 71 -11.85 29.06 -11.21
N LEU A 72 -10.70 29.73 -11.12
CA LEU A 72 -9.83 29.67 -9.94
C LEU A 72 -10.44 30.39 -8.73
N LYS A 73 -11.09 31.54 -8.94
CA LYS A 73 -11.80 32.30 -7.89
C LYS A 73 -12.99 31.52 -7.32
N GLY A 74 -13.76 30.83 -8.16
CA GLY A 74 -14.90 30.00 -7.75
C GLY A 74 -14.52 28.59 -7.29
N GLY A 75 -13.33 28.12 -7.64
CA GLY A 75 -12.86 26.75 -7.42
C GLY A 75 -12.11 26.53 -6.10
N TYR A 76 -12.07 27.52 -5.19
CA TYR A 76 -11.36 27.36 -3.92
C TYR A 76 -11.91 26.16 -3.12
N ARG A 77 -11.08 25.14 -2.96
CA ARG A 77 -11.31 23.96 -2.12
C ARG A 77 -10.09 23.84 -1.22
N PRO A 78 -10.17 24.25 0.05
CA PRO A 78 -9.07 24.03 0.99
C PRO A 78 -8.93 22.52 1.21
N GLU A 79 -7.98 21.90 0.51
CA GLU A 79 -7.65 20.50 0.72
C GLU A 79 -6.88 20.27 2.01
N GLY A 80 -7.02 19.05 2.51
CA GLY A 80 -6.19 18.48 3.55
C GLY A 80 -7.00 17.51 4.40
N PRO A 81 -6.32 16.64 5.18
CA PRO A 81 -7.00 15.82 6.19
C PRO A 81 -7.82 16.71 7.14
N PRO A 82 -8.78 16.16 7.89
CA PRO A 82 -9.41 16.91 8.98
C PRO A 82 -8.36 17.56 9.88
N LEU A 83 -8.64 18.76 10.38
CA LEU A 83 -7.66 19.50 11.17
C LEU A 83 -7.35 18.75 12.47
N THR A 84 -6.06 18.59 12.75
CA THR A 84 -5.59 18.13 14.05
C THR A 84 -5.80 19.23 15.11
N GLN A 85 -5.84 18.85 16.39
CA GLN A 85 -5.93 19.83 17.48
C GLN A 85 -4.75 20.81 17.45
N SER A 86 -3.54 20.30 17.21
CA SER A 86 -2.32 21.10 17.17
C SER A 86 -2.32 22.11 16.02
N ASP A 87 -2.78 21.71 14.83
CA ASP A 87 -2.88 22.62 13.68
C ASP A 87 -3.90 23.72 13.93
N LEU A 88 -5.03 23.37 14.52
CA LEU A 88 -6.08 24.34 14.82
C LEU A 88 -5.63 25.37 15.86
N LEU A 89 -4.97 24.93 16.93
CA LEU A 89 -4.40 25.83 17.94
C LEU A 89 -3.31 26.73 17.35
N MET A 90 -2.49 26.23 16.43
CA MET A 90 -1.53 27.04 15.69
C MET A 90 -2.23 28.10 14.85
N VAL A 91 -3.25 27.72 14.08
CA VAL A 91 -4.02 28.65 13.24
C VAL A 91 -4.69 29.73 14.09
N LEU A 92 -5.32 29.37 15.22
CA LEU A 92 -5.96 30.33 16.13
C LEU A 92 -4.98 31.39 16.67
N ARG A 93 -3.75 30.98 17.02
CA ARG A 93 -2.69 31.90 17.50
C ARG A 93 -2.29 32.94 16.44
N LEU A 94 -2.42 32.61 15.15
CA LEU A 94 -2.18 33.55 14.04
C LEU A 94 -3.31 34.58 13.86
N ARG A 95 -4.39 34.49 14.65
CA ARG A 95 -5.56 35.37 14.60
C ARG A 95 -6.13 35.59 13.19
N PRO A 96 -6.50 34.51 12.47
CA PRO A 96 -7.11 34.63 11.16
C PRO A 96 -8.48 35.31 11.26
N PRO A 97 -8.97 35.92 10.17
CA PRO A 97 -10.36 36.33 10.08
C PRO A 97 -11.29 35.15 10.39
N LYS A 98 -12.33 35.39 11.19
CA LYS A 98 -13.25 34.35 11.67
C LYS A 98 -13.87 33.56 10.53
N GLU A 99 -14.28 34.25 9.46
CA GLU A 99 -14.90 33.67 8.27
C GLU A 99 -13.95 32.74 7.51
N ARG A 100 -12.64 32.96 7.63
CA ARG A 100 -11.63 32.08 7.01
C ARG A 100 -11.48 30.81 7.83
N LEU A 101 -11.45 30.93 9.16
CA LEU A 101 -11.37 29.77 10.05
C LEU A 101 -12.64 28.92 10.01
N SER A 102 -13.82 29.55 10.02
CA SER A 102 -15.11 28.84 9.92
C SER A 102 -15.20 28.04 8.63
N ARG A 103 -14.88 28.64 7.48
CA ARG A 103 -14.86 27.93 6.19
C ARG A 103 -13.86 26.78 6.18
N LEU A 104 -12.71 26.92 6.83
CA LEU A 104 -11.71 25.86 6.91
C LEU A 104 -12.23 24.65 7.72
N ILE A 105 -12.89 24.91 8.85
CA ILE A 105 -13.49 23.88 9.71
C ILE A 105 -14.69 23.22 9.02
N GLU A 106 -15.56 23.98 8.37
CA GLU A 106 -16.73 23.44 7.64
C GLU A 106 -16.32 22.57 6.44
N SER A 107 -15.23 22.93 5.76
CA SER A 107 -14.77 22.21 4.57
C SER A 107 -13.92 20.98 4.89
N ARG A 108 -12.97 21.07 5.84
CA ARG A 108 -12.06 19.97 6.20
C ARG A 108 -12.57 19.13 7.37
N GLY A 109 -13.36 19.73 8.25
CA GLY A 109 -13.68 19.16 9.55
C GLY A 109 -12.47 19.09 10.49
N VAL A 110 -12.67 18.44 11.63
CA VAL A 110 -11.63 18.15 12.64
C VAL A 110 -11.55 16.66 12.92
N GLU A 111 -10.39 16.13 13.27
CA GLU A 111 -10.23 14.70 13.58
C GLU A 111 -10.51 14.35 15.05
N PHE A 112 -10.47 15.35 15.94
CA PHE A 112 -10.54 15.16 17.38
C PHE A 112 -11.95 15.37 17.95
N ALA A 113 -12.22 14.73 19.08
CA ALA A 113 -13.46 14.95 19.84
C ALA A 113 -13.31 16.14 20.79
N MET A 114 -14.39 16.90 20.98
CA MET A 114 -14.40 17.99 21.96
C MET A 114 -14.39 17.46 23.39
N SER A 115 -13.50 18.01 24.23
CA SER A 115 -13.51 17.85 25.68
C SER A 115 -13.52 19.23 26.37
N LYS A 116 -13.70 19.25 27.69
CA LYS A 116 -13.66 20.47 28.48
C LYS A 116 -12.27 21.15 28.40
N GLU A 117 -11.22 20.34 28.43
CA GLU A 117 -9.82 20.76 28.35
C GLU A 117 -9.52 21.36 26.98
N ILE A 118 -9.92 20.67 25.91
CA ILE A 118 -9.73 21.14 24.52
C ILE A 118 -10.48 22.46 24.28
N GLY A 119 -11.70 22.59 24.80
CA GLY A 119 -12.48 23.83 24.74
C GLY A 119 -11.76 25.00 25.42
N ALA A 120 -11.15 24.77 26.58
CA ALA A 120 -10.37 25.80 27.28
C ALA A 120 -9.12 26.22 26.48
N GLU A 121 -8.42 25.27 25.85
CA GLU A 121 -7.26 25.55 24.99
C GLU A 121 -7.63 26.37 23.76
N ILE A 122 -8.74 26.05 23.09
CA ILE A 122 -9.25 26.80 21.92
C ILE A 122 -9.58 28.24 22.32
N LEU A 123 -10.28 28.45 23.44
CA LEU A 123 -10.60 29.78 23.94
C LEU A 123 -9.33 30.56 24.31
N ALA A 124 -8.37 29.92 24.98
CA ALA A 124 -7.09 30.53 25.33
C ALA A 124 -6.24 30.89 24.10
N ALA A 125 -6.36 30.15 23.01
CA ALA A 125 -5.69 30.43 21.73
C ALA A 125 -6.35 31.57 20.91
N GLY A 126 -7.45 32.15 21.39
CA GLY A 126 -8.19 33.23 20.73
C GLY A 126 -9.44 32.78 19.97
N GLY A 127 -9.90 31.54 20.18
CA GLY A 127 -11.20 31.07 19.71
C GLY A 127 -12.35 31.61 20.57
N ASP A 128 -13.57 31.44 20.06
CA ASP A 128 -14.82 31.81 20.75
C ASP A 128 -15.79 30.62 20.84
N SER A 129 -16.94 30.82 21.49
CA SER A 129 -17.98 29.78 21.62
C SER A 129 -18.55 29.31 20.28
N SER A 130 -18.52 30.17 19.25
CA SER A 130 -18.98 29.84 17.90
C SER A 130 -18.00 28.89 17.20
N ILE A 131 -16.69 29.11 17.35
CA ILE A 131 -15.66 28.19 16.87
C ILE A 131 -15.74 26.84 17.62
N VAL A 132 -15.92 26.86 18.93
CA VAL A 132 -16.10 25.64 19.74
C VAL A 132 -17.30 24.82 19.25
N GLY A 133 -18.44 25.47 19.01
CA GLY A 133 -19.63 24.80 18.45
C GLY A 133 -19.40 24.25 17.05
N LEU A 134 -18.69 25.00 16.20
CA LEU A 134 -18.42 24.59 14.82
C LEU A 134 -17.51 23.36 14.76
N ILE A 135 -16.53 23.26 15.65
CA ILE A 135 -15.64 22.09 15.79
C ILE A 135 -16.45 20.86 16.20
N ALA A 136 -17.32 20.99 17.21
CA ALA A 136 -18.16 19.89 17.68
C ALA A 136 -19.08 19.34 16.56
N LEU A 137 -19.60 20.22 15.69
CA LEU A 137 -20.51 19.86 14.60
C LEU A 137 -19.79 19.29 13.35
N ASN A 138 -18.49 19.52 13.20
CA ASN A 138 -17.73 19.13 12.01
C ASN A 138 -16.63 18.09 12.32
N ARG A 139 -16.81 17.29 13.38
CA ARG A 139 -15.94 16.14 13.63
C ARG A 139 -16.06 15.14 12.48
N LYS A 140 -14.92 14.79 11.89
CA LYS A 140 -14.77 13.65 11.00
C LYS A 140 -14.19 12.52 11.82
N GLU A 141 -14.78 11.32 11.68
CA GLU A 141 -14.10 10.12 12.16
C GLU A 141 -12.73 10.08 11.45
N PRO A 142 -11.62 9.87 12.18
CA PRO A 142 -10.38 9.49 11.55
C PRO A 142 -10.67 8.36 10.55
N PRO A 143 -10.06 8.33 9.35
CA PRO A 143 -10.19 7.16 8.50
C PRO A 143 -9.89 5.95 9.39
N ALA A 144 -10.78 4.97 9.39
CA ALA A 144 -10.57 3.74 10.13
C ALA A 144 -9.12 3.30 9.85
N PRO A 145 -8.33 2.91 10.87
CA PRO A 145 -7.04 2.28 10.60
C PRO A 145 -7.28 1.28 9.47
N PRO A 146 -6.43 1.23 8.43
CA PRO A 146 -6.60 0.18 7.41
C PRO A 146 -6.81 -1.10 8.19
N GLU A 147 -7.95 -1.78 7.95
CA GLU A 147 -8.18 -3.09 8.54
C GLU A 147 -6.87 -3.84 8.42
N PRO A 148 -6.35 -4.49 9.49
CA PRO A 148 -5.04 -5.08 9.45
C PRO A 148 -4.99 -5.94 8.19
N GLU A 149 -4.32 -5.42 7.16
CA GLU A 149 -4.18 -6.15 5.92
C GLU A 149 -3.50 -7.43 6.39
N ILE A 150 -4.13 -8.56 6.14
CA ILE A 150 -3.52 -9.84 6.46
C ILE A 150 -2.27 -9.89 5.58
N VAL A 151 -1.15 -9.40 6.11
CA VAL A 151 0.12 -9.34 5.40
C VAL A 151 0.58 -10.77 5.30
N VAL A 152 0.24 -11.41 4.19
CA VAL A 152 0.66 -12.77 3.89
C VAL A 152 2.19 -12.72 3.76
N PRO A 153 2.95 -13.35 4.68
CA PRO A 153 4.40 -13.26 4.64
C PRO A 153 4.92 -13.93 3.36
N PRO A 154 5.95 -13.39 2.69
CA PRO A 154 6.56 -14.06 1.55
C PRO A 154 7.11 -15.42 1.97
N LEU A 155 7.10 -16.39 1.04
CA LEU A 155 7.73 -17.68 1.30
C LEU A 155 9.26 -17.51 1.44
N PRO A 156 9.93 -18.23 2.36
CA PRO A 156 11.39 -18.18 2.50
C PRO A 156 12.09 -18.86 1.33
N GLY A 157 13.32 -18.43 1.04
CA GLY A 157 14.21 -19.12 0.10
C GLY A 157 13.98 -18.77 -1.37
N ASP A 158 14.67 -19.49 -2.24
CA ASP A 158 14.72 -19.21 -3.67
C ASP A 158 13.53 -19.85 -4.40
N ALA A 159 13.01 -19.15 -5.41
CA ALA A 159 11.87 -19.61 -6.19
C ALA A 159 12.20 -20.81 -7.08
N ILE A 160 11.27 -21.77 -7.11
CA ILE A 160 11.26 -22.92 -8.01
C ILE A 160 10.10 -22.75 -8.99
N SER A 161 10.37 -22.97 -10.28
CA SER A 161 9.37 -22.80 -11.32
C SER A 161 8.23 -23.81 -11.20
N PHE A 162 7.02 -23.31 -10.93
CA PHE A 162 5.80 -24.09 -10.99
C PHE A 162 5.37 -24.29 -12.45
N GLN A 163 5.25 -25.54 -12.90
CA GLN A 163 4.78 -25.88 -14.24
C GLN A 163 3.39 -26.50 -14.14
N ARG A 164 2.37 -25.82 -14.69
CA ARG A 164 1.01 -26.37 -14.80
C ARG A 164 0.98 -27.50 -15.82
N ILE A 165 0.40 -28.64 -15.45
CA ILE A 165 0.14 -29.76 -16.36
C ILE A 165 -1.36 -30.05 -16.49
N SER A 166 -1.77 -30.58 -17.64
CA SER A 166 -3.15 -30.98 -17.92
C SER A 166 -3.49 -32.34 -17.27
N PRO A 167 -4.75 -32.57 -16.83
CA PRO A 167 -5.87 -31.64 -16.82
C PRO A 167 -5.78 -30.66 -15.64
N TYR A 168 -5.77 -29.36 -15.95
CA TYR A 168 -5.86 -28.28 -14.98
C TYR A 168 -7.32 -27.88 -14.80
N ASP A 169 -7.77 -27.80 -13.56
CA ASP A 169 -9.13 -27.37 -13.19
C ASP A 169 -9.11 -26.59 -11.88
N ALA A 170 -9.03 -25.26 -11.98
CA ALA A 170 -8.97 -24.38 -10.81
C ALA A 170 -10.17 -24.52 -9.84
N ALA A 171 -11.28 -25.14 -10.26
CA ALA A 171 -12.44 -25.38 -9.40
C ALA A 171 -12.25 -26.58 -8.45
N THR A 172 -11.31 -27.48 -8.76
CA THR A 172 -11.09 -28.69 -7.98
C THR A 172 -10.09 -28.41 -6.85
N PRO A 173 -10.47 -28.58 -5.56
CA PRO A 173 -9.59 -28.34 -4.42
C PRO A 173 -8.61 -29.51 -4.15
N ALA A 174 -8.44 -30.39 -5.12
CA ALA A 174 -7.59 -31.56 -5.07
C ALA A 174 -6.59 -31.56 -6.21
N GLY A 175 -5.35 -31.93 -5.94
CA GLY A 175 -4.30 -31.88 -6.94
C GLY A 175 -3.10 -32.74 -6.58
N VAL A 176 -2.20 -32.86 -7.56
CA VAL A 176 -0.94 -33.57 -7.45
C VAL A 176 0.17 -32.65 -7.95
N CYS A 177 1.34 -32.70 -7.30
CA CYS A 177 2.54 -32.11 -7.86
C CYS A 177 3.71 -33.08 -7.78
N ASP A 178 4.38 -33.30 -8.91
CA ASP A 178 5.60 -34.09 -9.01
C ASP A 178 6.81 -33.14 -9.05
N LEU A 179 7.64 -33.19 -8.01
CA LEU A 179 8.85 -32.39 -7.87
C LEU A 179 10.06 -33.29 -8.12
N ARG A 180 10.88 -32.96 -9.12
CA ARG A 180 12.17 -33.61 -9.38
C ARG A 180 13.29 -32.61 -9.19
N ILE A 181 14.04 -32.77 -8.10
CA ILE A 181 14.97 -31.75 -7.62
C ILE A 181 16.27 -32.43 -7.16
N ARG A 182 17.41 -31.85 -7.52
CA ARG A 182 18.70 -32.24 -6.96
C ARG A 182 18.90 -31.55 -5.61
N VAL A 183 19.09 -32.34 -4.56
CA VAL A 183 19.30 -31.84 -3.19
C VAL A 183 20.66 -32.30 -2.70
N ASP A 184 21.42 -31.38 -2.12
CA ASP A 184 22.67 -31.65 -1.42
C ASP A 184 22.48 -31.31 0.06
N HIS A 185 22.61 -32.30 0.93
CA HIS A 185 22.40 -32.18 2.37
C HIS A 185 20.96 -31.83 2.82
N GLU A 186 20.63 -30.59 3.14
CA GLU A 186 19.41 -30.27 3.89
C GLU A 186 18.68 -29.05 3.34
N VAL A 187 17.39 -29.24 3.03
CA VAL A 187 16.56 -28.19 2.42
C VAL A 187 15.11 -28.28 2.93
N GLU A 188 14.48 -27.12 3.05
CA GLU A 188 13.05 -27.00 3.29
C GLU A 188 12.35 -26.42 2.06
N PHE A 189 11.34 -27.11 1.55
CA PHE A 189 10.48 -26.61 0.48
C PHE A 189 9.21 -26.02 1.08
N TYR A 190 8.79 -24.88 0.55
CA TYR A 190 7.54 -24.23 0.91
C TYR A 190 6.63 -24.16 -0.30
N LEU A 191 5.34 -24.43 -0.09
CA LEU A 191 4.33 -24.34 -1.14
C LEU A 191 3.15 -23.50 -0.68
N ARG A 192 2.68 -22.59 -1.53
CA ARG A 192 1.45 -21.83 -1.34
C ARG A 192 0.94 -21.33 -2.69
N GLY A 193 -0.29 -21.68 -3.08
CA GLY A 193 -0.76 -21.37 -4.43
C GLY A 193 0.14 -22.00 -5.49
N GLU A 194 0.74 -21.15 -6.32
CA GLU A 194 1.72 -21.53 -7.36
C GLU A 194 3.16 -21.17 -6.98
N GLU A 195 3.35 -20.63 -5.78
CA GLU A 195 4.68 -20.37 -5.25
C GLU A 195 5.25 -21.66 -4.68
N ILE A 196 6.40 -22.06 -5.21
CA ILE A 196 7.25 -23.08 -4.63
C ILE A 196 8.59 -22.40 -4.35
N THR A 197 9.09 -22.50 -3.13
CA THR A 197 10.42 -21.98 -2.78
C THR A 197 11.23 -23.03 -2.03
N ALA A 198 12.55 -22.86 -2.02
CA ALA A 198 13.47 -23.72 -1.29
C ALA A 198 14.42 -22.90 -0.42
N ASP A 199 14.43 -23.21 0.87
CA ASP A 199 15.32 -22.64 1.88
C ASP A 199 16.40 -23.67 2.23
N VAL A 200 17.64 -23.37 1.86
CA VAL A 200 18.78 -24.27 2.08
C VAL A 200 19.22 -24.16 3.54
N ARG A 201 19.07 -25.26 4.28
CA ARG A 201 19.59 -25.35 5.66
C ARG A 201 21.08 -25.71 5.67
N ARG A 202 21.50 -26.58 4.74
CA ARG A 202 22.89 -27.02 4.58
C ARG A 202 23.11 -27.57 3.17
N GLY A 203 24.32 -27.37 2.61
CA GLY A 203 24.72 -27.90 1.30
C GLY A 203 24.58 -26.86 0.17
N ALA A 204 24.68 -27.33 -1.08
CA ALA A 204 24.49 -26.49 -2.26
C ALA A 204 22.99 -26.19 -2.52
N PRO A 205 22.67 -25.04 -3.15
CA PRO A 205 21.30 -24.74 -3.57
C PRO A 205 20.68 -25.85 -4.42
N PRO A 206 19.39 -26.19 -4.20
CA PRO A 206 18.74 -27.24 -4.95
C PRO A 206 18.57 -26.82 -6.41
N VAL A 207 18.73 -27.79 -7.32
CA VAL A 207 18.50 -27.57 -8.75
C VAL A 207 17.25 -28.33 -9.15
N ALA A 208 16.17 -27.59 -9.42
CA ALA A 208 14.94 -28.17 -9.94
C ALA A 208 15.16 -28.67 -11.38
N VAL A 209 14.86 -29.93 -11.62
CA VAL A 209 14.83 -30.55 -12.96
C VAL A 209 13.46 -30.29 -13.58
N ASP A 210 12.40 -30.61 -12.85
CA ASP A 210 11.02 -30.31 -13.21
C ASP A 210 10.14 -30.22 -11.95
N CYS A 211 9.06 -29.43 -12.03
CA CYS A 211 8.06 -29.27 -10.99
C CYS A 211 6.68 -29.15 -11.64
N ASN A 212 6.06 -30.30 -11.87
CA ASN A 212 4.82 -30.43 -12.64
C ASN A 212 3.64 -30.59 -11.70
N CYS A 213 2.75 -29.59 -11.66
CA CYS A 213 1.59 -29.59 -10.79
C CYS A 213 0.29 -29.55 -11.60
N SER A 214 -0.69 -30.38 -11.21
CA SER A 214 -2.01 -30.40 -11.83
C SER A 214 -2.90 -29.25 -11.36
N GLN A 215 -2.64 -28.73 -10.16
CA GLN A 215 -3.37 -27.63 -9.53
C GLN A 215 -2.44 -26.78 -8.65
N PRO A 216 -2.78 -25.52 -8.36
CA PRO A 216 -2.19 -24.78 -7.25
C PRO A 216 -2.62 -25.38 -5.90
N LEU A 217 -1.81 -25.15 -4.87
CA LEU A 217 -2.22 -25.44 -3.50
C LEU A 217 -3.31 -24.43 -3.08
N PRO A 218 -4.53 -24.87 -2.71
CA PRO A 218 -5.63 -23.95 -2.45
C PRO A 218 -5.38 -23.09 -1.21
N ALA A 219 -5.94 -21.88 -1.19
CA ALA A 219 -6.01 -21.02 -0.01
C ALA A 219 -7.06 -21.53 1.01
N ALA A 220 -6.98 -22.81 1.35
CA ALA A 220 -7.85 -23.52 2.25
C ALA A 220 -7.08 -24.65 2.95
N ALA A 221 -7.54 -25.05 4.14
CA ALA A 221 -7.00 -26.24 4.77
C ALA A 221 -7.34 -27.48 3.93
N VAL A 222 -6.33 -28.34 3.71
CA VAL A 222 -6.44 -29.57 2.92
C VAL A 222 -5.70 -30.71 3.60
N ILE A 223 -6.15 -31.93 3.32
CA ILE A 223 -5.41 -33.14 3.66
C ILE A 223 -4.30 -33.26 2.62
N MET A 224 -3.06 -33.08 3.06
CA MET A 224 -1.86 -33.16 2.21
C MET A 224 -1.01 -34.36 2.60
N ASP A 225 -0.50 -35.06 1.59
CA ASP A 225 0.45 -36.17 1.69
C ASP A 225 1.69 -35.91 0.82
N VAL A 226 2.83 -36.46 1.25
CA VAL A 226 4.11 -36.36 0.54
C VAL A 226 4.71 -37.75 0.43
N LYS A 227 4.81 -38.24 -0.81
CA LYS A 227 5.41 -39.55 -1.11
C LYS A 227 6.77 -39.37 -1.77
N LYS A 228 7.82 -39.91 -1.14
CA LYS A 228 9.15 -40.02 -1.75
C LYS A 228 9.16 -41.20 -2.74
N MET A 229 9.22 -40.90 -4.03
CA MET A 229 9.32 -41.89 -5.11
C MET A 229 10.77 -42.29 -5.38
N ARG A 230 11.70 -41.33 -5.23
CA ARG A 230 13.15 -41.53 -5.37
C ARG A 230 13.90 -40.59 -4.41
N GLY A 231 15.10 -40.99 -4.02
CA GLY A 231 16.04 -40.19 -3.22
C GLY A 231 16.54 -40.97 -2.00
N ARG A 232 17.83 -40.81 -1.68
CA ARG A 232 18.49 -41.53 -0.59
C ARG A 232 18.02 -41.10 0.80
N GLY A 233 17.86 -39.80 1.01
CA GLY A 233 17.57 -39.17 2.29
C GLY A 233 16.12 -39.29 2.77
N GLN A 234 15.82 -38.67 3.89
CA GLN A 234 14.48 -38.63 4.47
C GLN A 234 13.67 -37.44 3.95
N VAL A 235 12.35 -37.61 3.83
CA VAL A 235 11.42 -36.57 3.39
C VAL A 235 10.24 -36.57 4.35
N THR A 236 9.94 -35.41 4.92
CA THR A 236 8.90 -35.27 5.95
C THR A 236 8.05 -34.03 5.67
N LEU A 237 6.72 -34.17 5.75
CA LEU A 237 5.80 -33.03 5.77
C LEU A 237 5.76 -32.45 7.19
N ILE A 238 6.36 -31.27 7.37
CA ILE A 238 6.49 -30.62 8.68
C ILE A 238 5.27 -29.73 8.97
N GLU A 239 4.77 -29.02 7.97
CA GLU A 239 3.57 -28.18 8.10
C GLU A 239 2.56 -28.49 7.01
N LYS A 240 1.29 -28.63 7.40
CA LYS A 240 0.13 -28.74 6.51
C LYS A 240 -0.52 -27.37 6.33
N PRO A 241 -1.20 -27.10 5.20
CA PRO A 241 -1.91 -25.85 4.99
C PRO A 241 -2.99 -25.59 6.04
N SER A 242 -2.93 -24.46 6.73
CA SER A 242 -3.92 -24.01 7.72
C SER A 242 -4.09 -22.49 7.68
N ALA A 243 -5.15 -21.96 8.29
CA ALA A 243 -5.33 -20.51 8.38
C ALA A 243 -4.17 -19.83 9.14
N ASP A 244 -3.64 -20.49 10.19
CA ASP A 244 -2.57 -19.95 11.03
C ASP A 244 -1.23 -19.79 10.30
N ASN A 245 -1.01 -20.57 9.23
CA ASN A 245 0.20 -20.49 8.41
C ASN A 245 -0.06 -19.94 7.00
N PHE A 246 -1.18 -19.24 6.81
CA PHE A 246 -1.57 -18.66 5.52
C PHE A 246 -1.65 -19.71 4.39
N PHE A 247 -2.16 -20.90 4.74
CA PHE A 247 -2.36 -22.04 3.85
C PHE A 247 -1.07 -22.52 3.17
N ARG A 248 0.04 -22.47 3.91
CA ARG A 248 1.36 -22.91 3.45
C ARG A 248 1.63 -24.38 3.83
N ALA A 249 2.25 -25.12 2.93
CA ALA A 249 2.87 -26.41 3.26
C ALA A 249 4.38 -26.26 3.42
N ARG A 250 4.98 -27.03 4.32
CA ARG A 250 6.44 -27.09 4.52
C ARG A 250 6.92 -28.53 4.52
N ILE A 251 7.86 -28.83 3.63
CA ILE A 251 8.44 -30.16 3.43
C ILE A 251 9.93 -30.08 3.74
N HIS A 252 10.43 -30.97 4.57
CA HIS A 252 11.84 -31.07 4.91
C HIS A 252 12.47 -32.27 4.21
N VAL A 253 13.63 -32.06 3.60
CA VAL A 253 14.45 -33.12 2.99
C VAL A 253 15.82 -33.12 3.64
N LEU A 254 16.20 -34.27 4.18
CA LEU A 254 17.49 -34.50 4.84
C LEU A 254 18.25 -35.64 4.14
N ASP A 255 19.27 -35.28 3.37
CA ASP A 255 20.28 -36.18 2.80
C ASP A 255 21.54 -36.17 3.69
N GLY A 256 21.73 -37.21 4.49
CA GLY A 256 22.93 -37.34 5.33
C GLY A 256 24.21 -37.69 4.54
N SER A 257 24.12 -37.97 3.25
CA SER A 257 25.25 -38.40 2.42
C SER A 257 25.92 -37.21 1.74
N GLY A 258 27.22 -37.32 1.48
CA GLY A 258 27.95 -36.31 0.72
C GLY A 258 27.49 -36.23 -0.74
N GLY A 259 27.32 -35.00 -1.23
CA GLY A 259 27.01 -34.69 -2.63
C GLY A 259 25.54 -34.83 -2.99
N ALA A 260 25.14 -34.13 -4.06
CA ALA A 260 23.75 -34.02 -4.47
C ALA A 260 23.15 -35.32 -5.06
N ASP A 261 21.92 -35.65 -4.67
CA ASP A 261 21.10 -36.72 -5.27
C ASP A 261 19.80 -36.17 -5.87
N LEU A 262 19.23 -36.92 -6.81
CA LEU A 262 17.94 -36.60 -7.43
C LEU A 262 16.80 -37.17 -6.59
N TYR A 263 16.01 -36.27 -6.01
CA TYR A 263 14.76 -36.59 -5.34
C TYR A 263 13.61 -36.50 -6.34
N HIS A 264 12.69 -37.45 -6.25
CA HIS A 264 11.38 -37.37 -6.89
C HIS A 264 10.33 -37.48 -5.80
N LEU A 265 9.63 -36.38 -5.55
CA LEU A 265 8.57 -36.29 -4.56
C LEU A 265 7.25 -36.15 -5.30
N ARG A 266 6.25 -36.93 -4.87
CA ARG A 266 4.86 -36.74 -5.29
C ARG A 266 4.07 -36.19 -4.12
N LEU A 267 3.60 -34.97 -4.28
CA LEU A 267 2.71 -34.29 -3.36
C LEU A 267 1.28 -34.52 -3.83
N SER A 268 0.37 -34.80 -2.90
CA SER A 268 -1.06 -34.86 -3.22
C SER A 268 -1.87 -34.18 -2.14
N TRP A 269 -2.93 -33.49 -2.54
CA TRP A 269 -3.86 -32.86 -1.61
C TRP A 269 -5.29 -33.06 -2.04
N THR A 270 -6.19 -33.17 -1.06
CA THR A 270 -7.63 -33.17 -1.22
C THR A 270 -8.25 -32.36 -0.08
N ARG A 271 -9.43 -31.78 -0.32
CA ARG A 271 -10.24 -31.18 0.74
C ARG A 271 -10.99 -32.25 1.53
#